data_AF-A0A9P0KJF1-F1
#
_entry.id   AF-A0A9P0KJF1-F1
#
_cell.length_a   1.000
_cell.length_b   1.000
_cell.length_c   1.000
_cell.angle_alpha   90.00
_cell.angle_beta   90.00
_cell.angle_gamma   90.00
#
_symmetry.space_group_name_H-M   'P 1'
#
loop_
_entity.id
_entity.type
_entity.pdbx_description
1 polymer ?
#
loop_
_entity_poly.entity_id
_entity_poly.type
_entity_poly.pdbx_seq_one_letter_code
_entity_poly.pdbx_strand_id
1 'polypeptide(L)'
;MDYDVNAYSSDKDARRPKIIRHRPNYFDDLDFLARFRLSKNTVETLLDEVYEDLVYPTSRNNCLTPQQQLLLALRYYANRNFFNW
;
A
#
# COMPACT_ATOMS: atom_id res chain seq x y z
N MET A 1 -46.59 15.28 -34.30
CA MET A 1 -45.38 15.91 -33.75
C MET A 1 -44.54 14.76 -33.24
N ASP A 2 -43.70 14.22 -34.11
CA ASP A 2 -42.90 13.03 -33.83
C ASP A 2 -41.67 13.48 -33.06
N TYR A 3 -41.70 13.29 -31.75
CA TYR A 3 -40.57 13.64 -30.90
C TYR A 3 -39.45 12.62 -31.14
N ASP A 4 -38.37 13.06 -31.79
CA ASP A 4 -37.18 12.25 -32.02
C ASP A 4 -36.49 11.95 -30.67
N VAL A 5 -36.66 10.71 -30.21
CA VAL A 5 -36.26 10.21 -28.88
C VAL A 5 -34.72 10.21 -28.69
N ASN A 6 -33.95 10.45 -29.74
CA ASN A 6 -32.50 10.31 -29.73
C ASN A 6 -31.71 11.62 -29.57
N ALA A 7 -32.37 12.77 -29.41
CA ALA A 7 -31.70 14.08 -29.29
C ALA A 7 -30.88 14.30 -27.99
N TYR A 8 -30.91 13.35 -27.04
CA TYR A 8 -30.23 13.44 -25.74
C TYR A 8 -29.24 12.30 -25.46
N SER A 9 -28.70 11.62 -26.48
CA SER A 9 -27.53 10.76 -26.25
C SER A 9 -26.31 11.65 -25.99
N SER A 10 -26.18 12.06 -24.73
CA SER A 10 -25.11 12.87 -24.21
C SER A 10 -23.82 12.05 -24.29
N ASP A 11 -23.01 12.31 -25.32
CA ASP A 11 -21.60 11.89 -25.43
C ASP A 11 -20.74 12.28 -24.20
N LYS A 12 -21.32 12.92 -23.17
CA LYS A 12 -20.67 13.33 -21.93
C LYS A 12 -20.59 12.23 -20.86
N ASP A 13 -21.18 11.05 -21.08
CA ASP A 13 -21.12 9.93 -20.12
C ASP A 13 -19.99 8.93 -20.39
N ALA A 14 -19.13 9.20 -21.38
CA ALA A 14 -17.93 8.42 -21.59
C ALA A 14 -16.93 8.65 -20.45
N ARG A 15 -16.89 7.72 -19.49
CA ARG A 15 -15.89 7.70 -18.41
C ARG A 15 -14.49 7.81 -19.01
N ARG A 16 -13.70 8.79 -18.53
CA ARG A 16 -12.30 8.95 -18.93
C ARG A 16 -11.57 7.60 -18.79
N PRO A 17 -10.79 7.17 -19.79
CA PRO A 17 -10.10 5.89 -19.75
C PRO A 17 -9.15 5.84 -18.53
N LYS A 18 -9.22 4.75 -17.77
CA LYS A 18 -8.36 4.54 -16.61
C LYS A 18 -6.94 4.25 -17.08
N ILE A 19 -6.02 5.21 -16.90
CA ILE A 19 -4.60 5.01 -17.17
C ILE A 19 -3.97 4.25 -15.99
N ILE A 20 -3.76 2.95 -16.14
CA ILE A 20 -3.00 2.14 -15.18
C ILE A 20 -1.53 2.27 -15.57
N ARG A 21 -0.78 3.07 -14.82
CA ARG A 21 0.67 3.19 -15.02
C ARG A 21 1.35 1.99 -14.38
N HIS A 22 2.19 1.30 -15.14
CA HIS A 22 3.11 0.32 -14.58
C HIS A 22 4.05 1.05 -13.62
N ARG A 23 3.97 0.73 -12.33
CA ARG A 23 4.94 1.21 -11.34
C ARG A 23 6.09 0.20 -11.34
N PRO A 24 7.26 0.53 -11.91
CA PRO A 24 8.37 -0.40 -11.89
C PRO A 24 8.77 -0.67 -10.44
N ASN A 25 9.09 -1.92 -10.15
CA ASN A 25 9.50 -2.33 -8.81
C ASN A 25 10.95 -1.90 -8.56
N TYR A 26 11.15 -0.62 -8.26
CA TYR A 26 12.44 -0.07 -7.82
C TYR A 26 12.64 -0.29 -6.31
N PHE A 27 12.35 -1.48 -5.78
CA PHE A 27 12.70 -1.82 -4.40
C PHE A 27 14.07 -2.47 -4.36
N ASP A 28 15.08 -1.69 -4.73
CA ASP A 28 16.46 -2.06 -4.49
C ASP A 28 16.73 -2.11 -2.97
N ASP A 29 17.77 -2.82 -2.55
CA ASP A 29 18.12 -2.97 -1.14
C ASP A 29 18.43 -1.63 -0.47
N LEU A 30 19.02 -0.70 -1.23
CA LEU A 30 19.26 0.68 -0.79
C LEU A 30 17.96 1.46 -0.58
N ASP A 31 16.98 1.31 -1.48
CA ASP A 31 15.66 1.93 -1.33
C ASP A 31 14.90 1.35 -0.15
N PHE A 32 15.04 0.04 0.10
CA PHE A 32 14.46 -0.62 1.26
C PHE A 32 15.08 -0.07 2.55
N LEU A 33 16.42 -0.04 2.63
CA LEU A 33 17.15 0.48 3.78
C LEU A 33 16.80 1.94 4.04
N ALA A 34 16.74 2.79 3.01
CA ALA A 34 16.35 4.20 3.15
C ALA A 34 14.91 4.37 3.67
N ARG A 35 13.99 3.47 3.29
CA ARG A 35 12.57 3.56 3.67
C ARG A 35 12.25 3.05 5.06
N PHE A 36 12.92 1.98 5.48
CA PHE A 36 12.62 1.26 6.73
C PHE A 36 13.73 1.37 7.77
N ARG A 37 14.89 1.95 7.41
CA ARG A 37 16.11 2.09 8.24
C ARG A 37 16.71 0.76 8.70
N LEU A 38 16.25 -0.36 8.14
CA LEU A 38 16.73 -1.72 8.39
C LEU A 38 16.92 -2.46 7.07
N SER A 39 17.87 -3.40 7.03
CA SER A 39 18.08 -4.28 5.89
C SER A 39 16.97 -5.35 5.80
N LYS A 40 16.74 -5.92 4.62
CA LYS A 40 15.75 -7.01 4.43
C LYS A 40 16.00 -8.18 5.38
N ASN A 41 17.25 -8.63 5.47
CA ASN A 41 17.66 -9.71 6.37
C ASN A 41 17.37 -9.39 7.84
N THR A 42 17.63 -8.16 8.27
CA THR A 42 17.32 -7.72 9.65
C THR A 42 15.81 -7.67 9.91
N VAL A 43 15.02 -7.30 8.91
CA VAL A 43 13.55 -7.30 9.02
C VAL A 43 13.01 -8.73 9.10
N GLU A 44 13.60 -9.67 8.37
CA GLU A 44 13.23 -11.09 8.46
C GLU A 44 13.55 -11.67 9.84
N THR A 45 14.76 -11.45 10.35
CA THR A 45 15.12 -11.92 11.71
C THR A 45 14.21 -11.32 12.78
N LEU A 46 13.89 -10.03 12.65
CA LEU A 46 13.00 -9.36 13.60
C LEU A 46 11.57 -9.89 13.48
N LEU A 47 11.11 -10.17 12.26
CA LEU A 47 9.78 -10.75 12.03
C LEU A 47 9.65 -12.11 12.73
N ASP A 48 10.66 -12.96 12.68
CA ASP A 48 10.66 -14.25 13.36
C ASP A 48 10.54 -14.10 14.89
N GLU A 49 11.17 -13.07 15.46
CA GLU A 49 11.11 -12.79 16.91
C GLU A 49 9.73 -12.29 17.37
N VAL A 50 9.06 -11.46 16.56
CA VAL A 50 7.77 -10.83 16.93
C VAL A 50 6.57 -11.48 16.25
N TYR A 51 6.77 -12.58 15.52
CA TYR A 51 5.75 -13.20 14.68
C TYR A 51 4.51 -13.55 15.49
N GLU A 52 4.69 -14.25 16.61
CA GLU A 52 3.62 -14.73 17.49
C GLU A 52 2.77 -13.58 18.05
N ASP A 53 3.37 -12.42 18.30
CA ASP A 53 2.66 -11.23 18.80
C ASP A 53 1.83 -10.53 17.70
N LEU A 54 2.18 -10.74 16.43
CA LEU A 54 1.54 -10.12 15.25
C LEU A 54 0.49 -11.03 14.59
N VAL A 55 0.47 -12.33 14.92
CA VAL A 55 -0.49 -13.27 14.37
C VAL A 55 -1.88 -12.97 14.93
N TYR A 56 -2.80 -12.59 14.04
CA TYR A 56 -4.20 -12.55 14.40
C TYR A 56 -4.81 -13.95 14.37
N PRO A 57 -5.58 -14.34 15.40
CA PRO A 57 -6.25 -15.64 15.46
C PRO A 57 -7.37 -15.78 14.42
N THR A 58 -7.77 -14.69 13.75
CA THR A 58 -8.83 -14.73 12.74
C THR A 58 -8.46 -13.95 11.48
N SER A 59 -8.79 -14.51 10.32
CA SER A 59 -8.63 -13.88 9.00
C SER A 59 -9.80 -12.95 8.61
N ARG A 60 -10.63 -12.52 9.57
CA ARG A 60 -11.80 -11.70 9.26
C ARG A 60 -11.35 -10.33 8.78
N ASN A 61 -11.93 -9.82 7.69
CA ASN A 61 -11.68 -8.48 7.14
C ASN A 61 -10.31 -8.25 6.44
N ASN A 62 -9.71 -9.27 5.83
CA ASN A 62 -8.42 -9.14 5.13
C ASN A 62 -7.35 -8.47 6.02
N CYS A 63 -7.18 -8.97 7.24
CA CYS A 63 -6.15 -8.48 8.15
C CYS A 63 -4.78 -8.49 7.48
N LEU A 64 -3.98 -7.46 7.79
CA LEU A 64 -2.61 -7.37 7.32
C LEU A 64 -1.82 -8.59 7.81
N THR A 65 -1.01 -9.16 6.93
CA THR A 65 -0.04 -10.20 7.33
C THR A 65 0.94 -9.64 8.38
N PRO A 66 1.51 -10.48 9.27
CA PRO A 66 2.52 -10.04 10.24
C PRO A 66 3.64 -9.21 9.62
N GLN A 67 4.15 -9.64 8.46
CA GLN A 67 5.16 -8.89 7.71
C GLN A 67 4.67 -7.50 7.27
N GLN A 68 3.42 -7.38 6.79
CA GLN A 68 2.84 -6.08 6.42
C GLN A 68 2.63 -5.17 7.64
N GLN A 69 2.20 -5.73 8.78
CA GLN A 69 2.07 -4.98 10.03
C GLN A 69 3.43 -4.45 10.49
N LEU A 70 4.46 -5.30 10.44
CA LEU A 70 5.82 -4.92 10.80
C LEU A 70 6.36 -3.82 9.88
N LEU A 71 6.25 -3.98 8.55
CA LEU A 71 6.71 -2.97 7.60
C LEU A 71 5.96 -1.64 7.78
N LEU A 72 4.67 -1.67 8.13
CA LEU A 72 3.90 -0.48 8.45
C LEU A 72 4.44 0.22 9.69
N ALA A 73 4.70 -0.53 10.76
CA ALA A 73 5.28 -0.02 12.00
C ALA A 73 6.70 0.56 11.78
N LEU A 74 7.57 -0.17 11.08
CA LEU A 74 8.90 0.31 10.71
C LEU A 74 8.83 1.60 9.88
N ARG A 75 7.89 1.69 8.95
CA ARG A 75 7.68 2.92 8.17
C ARG A 75 7.27 4.08 9.07
N TYR A 76 6.42 3.84 10.07
CA TYR A 76 6.06 4.85 11.06
C TYR A 76 7.27 5.31 11.88
N TYR A 77 8.06 4.38 12.43
CA TYR A 77 9.27 4.70 13.20
C TYR A 77 10.36 5.37 12.35
N ALA A 78 10.50 4.98 11.09
CA ALA A 78 11.48 5.54 10.16
C ALA A 78 11.12 6.93 9.63
N ASN A 79 9.84 7.34 9.63
CA ASN A 79 9.47 8.72 9.27
C ASN A 79 9.48 9.65 10.49
N ARG A 80 9.36 9.10 11.70
CA ARG A 80 9.36 9.91 12.92
C ARG A 80 10.76 10.45 13.22
N ASN A 81 11.02 11.65 12.71
CA ASN A 81 11.64 12.69 13.51
C ASN A 81 10.66 12.97 14.67
N PHE A 82 10.78 12.24 15.79
CA PHE A 82 9.80 12.28 16.88
C PHE A 82 9.69 13.66 17.56
N PHE A 83 10.65 14.56 17.32
CA PHE A 83 10.63 15.90 17.91
C PHE A 83 11.58 16.82 17.15
N ASN A 84 11.04 17.80 16.44
CA ASN A 84 11.74 19.08 16.32
C ASN A 84 10.65 20.16 16.41
N TRP A 85 10.80 21.02 17.42
CA TRP A 85 9.85 22.01 17.90
C TRP A 85 9.59 23.14 16.90
#